data_AF-A0A7W1FZN0-F1
#
_entry.id   AF-A0A7W1FZN0-F1
#
_cell.length_a   1.000
_cell.length_b   1.000
_cell.length_c   1.000
_cell.angle_alpha   90.00
_cell.angle_beta   90.00
_cell.angle_gamma   90.00
#
_symmetry.space_group_name_H-M   'P 1'
#
loop_
_entity.id
_entity.type
_entity.pdbx_description
1 polymer ?
#
loop_
_entity_poly.entity_id
_entity_poly.type
_entity_poly.pdbx_seq_one_letter_code
_entity_poly.pdbx_strand_id
1 'polypeptide(L)'
;INIDAISKYIIEQKRDVIFLCAGWKNKFNLEDTLFAGACIQQLLDSNSFETECDSTLGATRLYSLAKSDLYGFLADSSHRNRLHKLDLEKDIRYCLTLNQSTVIPVLEGKYLVKLY
;
A
#
# COMPACT_ATOMS: atom_id res chain seq x y z
N ILE A 1 7.39 -2.38 -1.06
CA ILE A 1 8.66 -1.93 -0.43
C ILE A 1 8.77 -2.16 1.08
N ASN A 2 7.97 -1.55 1.97
CA ASN A 2 8.23 -1.54 3.44
C ASN A 2 7.00 -1.86 4.31
N ILE A 3 6.12 -2.73 3.82
CA ILE A 3 4.82 -2.99 4.41
C ILE A 3 4.90 -3.51 5.86
N ASP A 4 5.77 -4.47 6.15
CA ASP A 4 5.83 -5.06 7.49
C ASP A 4 6.31 -4.04 8.54
N ALA A 5 7.25 -3.17 8.16
CA ALA A 5 7.74 -2.11 9.04
C ALA A 5 6.62 -1.13 9.38
N ILE A 6 5.83 -0.71 8.37
CA ILE A 6 4.70 0.19 8.56
C ILE A 6 3.62 -0.46 9.42
N SER A 7 3.20 -1.69 9.12
CA SER A 7 2.15 -2.38 9.88
C SER A 7 2.54 -2.58 11.34
N LYS A 8 3.79 -3.00 11.60
CA LYS A 8 4.30 -3.14 12.98
C LYS A 8 4.26 -1.81 13.73
N TYR A 9 4.75 -0.74 13.11
CA TYR A 9 4.75 0.59 13.71
C TYR A 9 3.32 1.04 14.05
N ILE A 10 2.37 0.86 13.14
CA ILE A 10 0.96 1.21 13.33
C ILE A 10 0.36 0.44 14.51
N ILE A 11 0.59 -0.87 14.60
CA ILE A 11 0.07 -1.71 15.70
C ILE A 11 0.59 -1.21 17.05
N GLU A 12 1.86 -0.82 17.13
CA GLU A 12 2.47 -0.30 18.36
C GLU A 12 1.88 1.05 18.80
N GLN A 13 1.33 1.85 17.87
CA GLN A 13 0.77 3.16 18.21
C GLN A 13 -0.55 3.07 18.97
N LYS A 14 -1.33 2.00 18.78
CA LYS A 14 -2.67 1.80 19.39
C LYS A 14 -3.60 3.01 19.19
N ARG A 15 -3.67 3.51 17.96
CA ARG A 15 -4.49 4.64 17.54
C ARG A 15 -5.30 4.29 16.31
N ASP A 16 -6.40 5.01 16.08
CA ASP A 16 -7.14 4.92 14.83
C ASP A 16 -6.26 5.33 13.63
N VAL A 17 -6.53 4.71 12.48
CA VAL A 17 -5.69 4.82 11.29
C VAL A 17 -6.55 5.15 10.08
N ILE A 18 -6.06 6.06 9.25
CA ILE A 18 -6.63 6.35 7.94
C ILE A 18 -5.55 6.11 6.88
N PHE A 19 -5.86 5.26 5.90
CA PHE A 19 -5.02 5.08 4.70
C PHE A 19 -5.44 6.09 3.63
N LEU A 20 -4.66 7.15 3.45
CA LEU A 20 -4.90 8.16 2.44
C LEU A 20 -4.18 7.81 1.12
N CYS A 21 -4.91 7.22 0.18
CA CYS A 21 -4.40 6.91 -1.16
C CYS A 21 -4.30 8.18 -2.02
N ALA A 22 -3.17 8.40 -2.69
CA ALA A 22 -2.94 9.60 -3.51
C ALA A 22 -3.82 9.61 -4.77
N GLY A 23 -4.13 8.43 -5.30
CA GLY A 23 -4.89 8.28 -6.54
C GLY A 23 -4.08 8.65 -7.77
N TRP A 24 -4.73 8.62 -8.94
CA TRP A 24 -4.10 8.99 -10.20
C TRP A 24 -5.02 9.90 -11.01
N LYS A 25 -4.59 11.15 -11.24
CA LYS A 25 -5.38 12.19 -11.94
C LYS A 25 -6.79 12.36 -11.36
N ASN A 26 -6.90 12.45 -10.03
CA ASN A 26 -8.16 12.52 -9.29
C ASN A 26 -9.09 11.31 -9.51
N LYS A 27 -8.51 10.16 -9.82
CA LYS A 27 -9.23 8.89 -9.98
C LYS A 27 -8.66 7.84 -9.05
N PHE A 28 -9.49 6.82 -8.82
CA PHE A 28 -9.12 5.60 -8.12
C PHE A 28 -7.85 4.98 -8.72
N ASN A 29 -6.94 4.55 -7.85
CA ASN A 29 -5.69 3.92 -8.23
C ASN A 29 -5.61 2.52 -7.60
N LEU A 30 -5.38 1.50 -8.44
CA LEU A 30 -5.31 0.12 -8.01
C LEU A 30 -4.08 -0.14 -7.12
N GLU A 31 -2.92 0.41 -7.47
CA GLU A 31 -1.65 0.16 -6.76
C GLU A 31 -1.71 0.70 -5.32
N ASP A 32 -2.20 1.93 -5.15
CA ASP A 32 -2.40 2.55 -3.83
C ASP A 32 -3.39 1.73 -2.98
N THR A 33 -4.50 1.31 -3.59
CA THR A 33 -5.55 0.55 -2.90
C THR A 33 -5.07 -0.85 -2.51
N LEU A 34 -4.29 -1.49 -3.38
CA LEU A 34 -3.69 -2.80 -3.09
C LEU A 34 -2.69 -2.70 -1.94
N PHE A 35 -1.86 -1.65 -1.90
CA PHE A 35 -0.95 -1.41 -0.79
C PHE A 35 -1.71 -1.19 0.53
N ALA A 36 -2.75 -0.35 0.52
CA ALA A 36 -3.60 -0.15 1.68
C ALA A 36 -4.25 -1.47 2.15
N GLY A 37 -4.86 -2.23 1.24
CA GLY A 37 -5.48 -3.52 1.53
C GLY A 37 -4.52 -4.54 2.12
N ALA A 38 -3.26 -4.55 1.65
CA ALA A 38 -2.22 -5.40 2.20
C ALA A 38 -1.88 -5.02 3.65
N CYS A 39 -1.72 -3.72 3.94
CA CYS A 39 -1.44 -3.25 5.30
C CYS A 39 -2.61 -3.54 6.23
N ILE A 40 -3.83 -3.20 5.79
CA ILE A 40 -5.08 -3.42 6.52
C ILE A 40 -5.23 -4.90 6.89
N GLN A 41 -4.97 -5.83 5.96
CA GLN A 41 -5.04 -7.26 6.25
C GLN A 41 -4.11 -7.63 7.42
N GLN A 42 -2.86 -7.15 7.44
CA GLN A 42 -1.94 -7.39 8.56
C GLN A 42 -2.43 -6.78 9.88
N LEU A 43 -3.03 -5.58 9.83
CA LEU A 43 -3.61 -4.94 11.02
C LEU A 43 -4.79 -5.74 11.59
N LEU A 44 -5.70 -6.20 10.73
CA LEU A 44 -6.85 -7.02 11.15
C LEU A 44 -6.39 -8.39 11.68
N ASP A 45 -5.44 -9.04 11.02
CA ASP A 45 -4.88 -10.34 11.45
C ASP A 45 -4.18 -10.27 12.81
N SER A 46 -3.74 -9.07 13.23
CA SER A 46 -3.14 -8.84 14.56
C SER A 46 -4.15 -8.88 15.72
N ASN A 47 -5.47 -8.91 15.42
CA ASN A 47 -6.56 -8.75 16.39
C ASN A 47 -6.49 -7.47 17.23
N SER A 48 -5.68 -6.49 16.82
CA SER A 48 -5.56 -5.18 17.49
C SER A 48 -6.43 -4.10 16.83
N PHE A 49 -7.06 -4.41 15.69
CA PHE A 49 -7.86 -3.50 14.89
C PHE A 49 -9.14 -4.18 14.42
N GLU A 50 -10.18 -3.38 14.27
CA GLU A 50 -11.45 -3.74 13.65
C GLU A 50 -11.88 -2.64 12.68
N THR A 51 -12.87 -2.93 11.84
CA THR A 51 -13.37 -1.98 10.84
C THR A 51 -14.80 -2.31 10.45
N GLU A 52 -15.63 -1.27 10.34
CA GLU A 52 -16.95 -1.32 9.69
C GLU A 52 -16.97 -0.58 8.35
N CYS A 53 -15.82 -0.04 7.92
CA CYS A 53 -15.72 0.79 6.73
C CYS A 53 -15.66 -0.04 5.42
N ASP A 54 -16.59 0.22 4.51
CA ASP A 54 -16.67 -0.44 3.20
C ASP A 54 -15.41 -0.29 2.35
N SER A 55 -14.75 0.87 2.40
CA SER A 55 -13.51 1.07 1.64
C SER A 55 -12.39 0.17 2.14
N THR A 56 -12.33 -0.07 3.44
CA THR A 56 -11.37 -0.98 4.08
C THR A 56 -11.65 -2.42 3.64
N LEU A 57 -12.93 -2.85 3.67
CA LEU A 57 -13.32 -4.18 3.18
C LEU A 57 -13.01 -4.34 1.68
N GLY A 58 -13.36 -3.36 0.86
CA GLY A 58 -13.10 -3.36 -0.58
C GLY A 58 -11.61 -3.47 -0.90
N ALA A 59 -10.76 -2.69 -0.23
CA ALA A 59 -9.31 -2.74 -0.40
C ALA A 59 -8.73 -4.11 -0.02
N THR A 60 -9.13 -4.67 1.12
CA THR A 60 -8.68 -5.99 1.58
C THR A 60 -9.10 -7.11 0.62
N ARG A 61 -10.34 -7.08 0.11
CA ARG A 61 -10.81 -8.05 -0.89
C ARG A 61 -10.04 -7.94 -2.20
N LEU A 62 -9.82 -6.72 -2.67
CA LEU A 62 -9.03 -6.48 -3.88
C LEU A 62 -7.60 -7.00 -3.73
N TYR A 63 -6.95 -6.73 -2.59
CA TYR A 63 -5.65 -7.28 -2.28
C TYR A 63 -5.67 -8.82 -2.23
N SER A 64 -6.68 -9.43 -1.62
CA SER A 64 -6.78 -10.89 -1.56
C SER A 64 -6.90 -11.55 -2.94
N LEU A 65 -7.49 -10.87 -3.92
CA LEU A 65 -7.54 -11.33 -5.31
C LEU A 65 -6.19 -11.18 -6.03
N ALA A 66 -5.44 -10.12 -5.70
CA ALA A 66 -4.20 -9.77 -6.38
C ALA A 66 -2.94 -10.40 -5.75
N LYS A 67 -2.96 -10.77 -4.47
CA LYS A 67 -1.76 -11.10 -3.67
C LYS A 67 -0.89 -12.23 -4.23
N SER A 68 -1.46 -13.14 -5.02
CA SER A 68 -0.70 -14.23 -5.64
C SER A 68 0.16 -13.76 -6.82
N ASP A 69 -0.25 -12.70 -7.50
CA ASP A 69 0.46 -12.10 -8.63
C ASP A 69 0.10 -10.62 -8.76
N LEU A 70 0.70 -9.77 -7.92
CA LEU A 70 0.48 -8.33 -7.96
C LEU A 70 0.86 -7.73 -9.31
N TYR A 71 1.92 -8.26 -9.92
CA TYR A 71 2.46 -7.75 -11.18
C TYR A 71 1.48 -8.00 -12.33
N GLY A 72 0.99 -9.23 -12.46
CA GLY A 72 -0.01 -9.59 -13.47
C GLY A 72 -1.35 -8.93 -13.21
N PHE A 73 -1.79 -8.85 -11.95
CA PHE A 73 -3.06 -8.20 -11.60
C PHE A 73 -3.10 -6.72 -12.01
N LEU A 74 -1.94 -6.05 -12.00
CA LEU A 74 -1.81 -4.65 -12.40
C LEU A 74 -1.54 -4.45 -13.88
N ALA A 75 -1.44 -5.50 -14.70
CA ALA A 75 -1.07 -5.40 -16.11
C ALA A 75 -1.96 -4.40 -16.89
N ASP A 76 -3.28 -4.45 -16.66
CA ASP A 76 -4.25 -3.59 -17.33
C ASP A 76 -4.52 -2.26 -16.60
N SER A 77 -3.81 -1.98 -15.50
CA SER A 77 -4.02 -0.76 -14.74
C SER A 77 -3.65 0.47 -15.59
N SER A 78 -4.44 1.55 -15.47
CA SER A 78 -4.19 2.78 -16.24
C SER A 78 -2.82 3.41 -15.93
N HIS A 79 -2.30 3.20 -14.72
CA HIS A 79 -0.98 3.65 -14.30
C HIS A 79 0.13 2.77 -14.90
N ARG A 80 -0.04 1.44 -14.84
CA ARG A 80 0.87 0.44 -15.43
C ARG A 80 1.02 0.63 -16.93
N ASN A 81 -0.09 0.80 -17.65
CA ASN A 81 -0.12 1.04 -19.09
C ASN A 81 0.64 2.31 -19.51
N ARG A 82 0.70 3.32 -18.65
CA ARG A 82 1.52 4.51 -18.88
C ARG A 82 2.99 4.22 -18.63
N LEU A 83 3.33 3.61 -17.49
CA LEU A 83 4.73 3.36 -17.12
C LEU A 83 5.42 2.40 -18.09
N HIS A 84 4.70 1.45 -18.66
CA HIS A 84 5.21 0.59 -19.73
C HIS A 84 5.64 1.40 -20.97
N LYS A 85 4.96 2.51 -21.29
CA LYS A 85 5.35 3.40 -22.40
C LYS A 85 6.61 4.23 -22.12
N LEU A 86 7.09 4.22 -20.87
CA LEU A 86 8.27 4.95 -20.41
C LEU A 86 9.46 4.02 -20.15
N ASP A 87 9.36 2.72 -20.47
CA ASP A 87 10.39 1.69 -20.25
C ASP A 87 10.81 1.51 -18.78
N LEU A 88 9.87 1.73 -17.84
CA LEU A 88 10.11 1.68 -16.40
C LEU A 88 9.78 0.31 -15.78
N GLU A 89 9.79 -0.78 -16.55
CA GLU A 89 9.32 -2.10 -16.08
C GLU A 89 10.04 -2.57 -14.81
N LYS A 90 11.37 -2.36 -14.75
CA LYS A 90 12.21 -2.72 -13.60
C LYS A 90 11.76 -2.01 -12.33
N ASP A 91 11.43 -0.72 -12.43
CA ASP A 91 11.01 0.08 -11.28
C ASP A 91 9.67 -0.41 -10.73
N ILE A 92 8.73 -0.83 -11.59
CA ILE A 92 7.48 -1.39 -11.08
C ILE A 92 7.70 -2.73 -10.38
N ARG A 93 8.52 -3.62 -10.94
CA ARG A 93 8.85 -4.89 -10.27
C ARG A 93 9.50 -4.63 -8.91
N TYR A 94 10.39 -3.64 -8.85
CA TYR A 94 11.01 -3.20 -7.61
C TYR A 94 9.94 -2.72 -6.59
N CYS A 95 9.07 -1.78 -6.97
CA CYS A 95 8.01 -1.25 -6.10
C CYS A 95 7.06 -2.33 -5.56
N LEU A 96 6.72 -3.32 -6.40
CA LEU A 96 5.83 -4.44 -6.05
C LEU A 96 6.51 -5.53 -5.22
N THR A 97 7.83 -5.48 -5.06
CA THR A 97 8.53 -6.41 -4.16
C THR A 97 8.32 -5.97 -2.72
N LEU A 98 7.84 -6.90 -1.90
CA LEU A 98 7.54 -6.65 -0.49
C LEU A 98 8.83 -6.59 0.34
N ASN A 99 8.82 -5.77 1.38
CA ASN A 99 9.82 -5.74 2.45
C ASN A 99 11.30 -5.61 2.02
N GLN A 100 11.56 -4.84 0.97
CA GLN A 100 12.90 -4.44 0.55
C GLN A 100 13.54 -3.35 1.44
N SER A 101 12.74 -2.68 2.28
CA SER A 101 13.23 -1.66 3.20
C SER A 101 12.47 -1.71 4.52
N THR A 102 13.13 -1.35 5.60
CA THR A 102 12.54 -1.17 6.93
C THR A 102 12.38 0.31 7.32
N VAL A 103 12.79 1.22 6.44
CA VAL A 103 12.70 2.67 6.67
C VAL A 103 11.23 3.08 6.63
N ILE A 104 10.80 3.84 7.65
CA ILE A 104 9.48 4.47 7.70
C ILE A 104 9.68 5.98 7.60
N PRO A 105 9.25 6.62 6.51
CA PRO A 105 9.27 8.07 6.42
C PRO A 105 8.12 8.67 7.23
N VAL A 106 8.40 9.72 8.01
CA VAL A 106 7.41 10.52 8.75
C VAL A 106 7.51 11.99 8.38
N LEU A 107 6.36 12.67 8.38
CA LEU A 107 6.29 14.09 8.07
C LEU A 107 6.60 14.92 9.32
N GLU A 108 7.71 15.66 9.28
CA GLU A 108 8.07 16.65 10.30
C GLU A 108 8.07 18.05 9.66
N GLY A 109 7.08 18.86 10.03
CA GLY A 109 6.85 20.17 9.42
C GLY A 109 6.53 20.06 7.93
N LYS A 110 7.51 20.36 7.07
CA LYS A 110 7.39 20.32 5.60
C LYS A 110 8.24 19.23 4.94
N TYR A 111 8.90 18.39 5.74
CA TYR A 111 9.90 17.44 5.25
C TYR A 111 9.57 16.01 5.67
N LEU A 112 9.89 15.06 4.81
CA LEU A 112 9.91 13.64 5.17
C LEU A 112 11.28 13.30 5.77
N VAL A 113 11.27 12.81 7.00
CA VAL A 113 12.46 12.32 7.72
C VAL A 113 12.30 10.84 8.04
N LYS A 114 13.40 10.14 8.30
CA LYS A 114 13.36 8.75 8.75
C LYS A 114 12.88 8.70 10.20
N LEU A 115 11.90 7.84 10.48
CA LEU A 115 11.51 7.49 11.84
C LEU A 115 12.64 6.66 12.48
N TYR A 116 13.39 7.30 13.39
CA TYR A 116 14.55 6.78 14.14
C TYR A 116 15.68 6.19 13.28
#